data_AF-A0A7R9SVS6-F1
#
_entry.id   AF-A0A7R9SVS6-F1
#
_cell.length_a   1.000
_cell.length_b   1.000
_cell.length_c   1.000
_cell.angle_alpha   90.00
_cell.angle_beta   90.00
_cell.angle_gamma   90.00
#
_symmetry.space_group_name_H-M   'P 1'
#
loop_
_entity.id
_entity.type
_entity.pdbx_description
1 polymer ?
#
loop_
_entity_poly.entity_id
_entity_poly.type
_entity_poly.pdbx_seq_one_letter_code
_entity_poly.pdbx_strand_id
1 'polypeptide(L)'
;AGQRVNTRQQREKDKFEQEKRECYTEAARANPTYKPPAGFRPVLKELKIYIPTKEYPGQNFVGLILGPRGNNQKRMEAETGARIIIRGKGAHKEGRTQRKEDGSDDQ
;
A
#
# COMPACT_ATOMS: atom_id res chain seq x y z
N ALA A 1 -9.33 24.32 -19.46
CA ALA A 1 -7.87 24.58 -19.48
C ALA A 1 -7.23 23.82 -18.34
N GLY A 2 -6.22 22.98 -18.58
CA GLY A 2 -5.54 22.20 -17.55
C GLY A 2 -4.51 23.04 -16.81
N GLN A 3 -4.73 23.32 -15.52
CA GLN A 3 -3.73 23.97 -14.68
C GLN A 3 -2.55 23.02 -14.46
N ARG A 4 -1.33 23.54 -14.65
CA ARG A 4 -0.10 22.83 -14.29
C ARG A 4 0.02 22.76 -12.77
N VAL A 5 -0.31 21.59 -12.21
CA VAL A 5 -0.38 21.36 -10.75
C VAL A 5 1.01 21.22 -10.11
N ASN A 6 2.06 20.99 -10.90
CA ASN A 6 3.40 20.64 -10.39
C ASN A 6 4.35 21.86 -10.43
N THR A 7 4.11 22.86 -9.57
CA THR A 7 4.99 24.02 -9.41
C THR A 7 6.06 23.77 -8.33
N ARG A 8 7.18 24.51 -8.36
CA ARG A 8 8.23 24.42 -7.31
C ARG A 8 7.65 24.67 -5.91
N GLN A 9 6.81 25.69 -5.79
CA GLN A 9 6.12 26.00 -4.54
C GLN A 9 5.23 24.85 -4.07
N GLN A 10 4.54 24.16 -4.99
CA GLN A 10 3.74 22.99 -4.64
C GLN A 10 4.62 21.85 -4.13
N ARG A 11 5.76 21.56 -4.78
CA ARG A 11 6.70 20.52 -4.28
C ARG A 11 7.25 20.83 -2.89
N GLU A 12 7.60 22.08 -2.64
CA GLU A 12 8.08 22.52 -1.32
C GLU A 12 6.98 22.35 -0.27
N LYS A 13 5.73 22.76 -0.57
CA LYS A 13 4.57 22.52 0.30
C LYS A 13 4.31 21.04 0.56
N ASP A 14 4.27 20.21 -0.48
CA ASP A 14 4.03 18.77 -0.36
C ASP A 14 5.09 18.10 0.52
N LYS A 15 6.36 18.54 0.40
CA LYS A 15 7.47 18.07 1.23
C LYS A 15 7.26 18.44 2.71
N PHE A 16 6.91 19.70 2.99
CA PHE A 16 6.61 20.14 4.36
C PHE A 16 5.42 19.40 4.96
N GLU A 17 4.36 19.17 4.17
CA GLU A 17 3.20 18.40 4.62
C GLU A 17 3.54 16.93 4.88
N GLN A 18 4.47 16.35 4.12
CA GLN A 18 4.98 15.01 4.38
C GLN A 18 5.77 14.94 5.70
N GLU A 19 6.74 15.84 5.90
CA GLU A 19 7.52 15.91 7.14
C GLU A 19 6.62 16.11 8.36
N LYS A 20 5.61 17.00 8.25
CA LYS A 20 4.61 17.22 9.30
C LYS A 20 3.84 15.94 9.65
N ARG A 21 3.42 15.15 8.65
CA ARG A 21 2.71 13.88 8.89
C ARG A 21 3.61 12.83 9.55
N GLU A 22 4.88 12.81 9.22
CA GLU A 22 5.85 11.90 9.85
C GLU A 22 6.04 12.24 11.33
N CYS A 23 6.25 13.52 11.67
CA CYS A 23 6.34 13.98 13.06
C CYS A 23 5.09 13.63 13.87
N TYR A 24 3.89 13.81 13.31
CA TYR A 24 2.64 13.41 13.97
C TYR A 24 2.54 11.90 14.19
N THR A 25 3.01 11.09 13.24
CA THR A 25 3.04 9.63 13.37
C THR A 25 3.99 9.21 14.51
N GLU A 26 5.14 9.86 14.62
CA GLU A 26 6.11 9.61 15.68
C GLU A 26 5.58 10.06 17.05
N ALA A 27 5.01 11.27 17.13
CA ALA A 27 4.41 11.79 18.36
C ALA A 27 3.27 10.89 18.86
N ALA A 28 2.43 10.37 17.97
CA ALA A 28 1.36 9.43 18.30
C ALA A 28 1.90 8.07 18.80
N ARG A 29 3.09 7.64 18.34
CA ARG A 29 3.75 6.42 18.84
C ARG A 29 4.40 6.63 20.20
N ALA A 30 5.04 7.78 20.41
CA ALA A 30 5.78 8.08 21.64
C ALA A 30 4.84 8.40 22.82
N ASN A 31 3.71 9.07 22.57
CA ASN A 31 2.79 9.51 23.60
C ASN A 31 1.36 9.02 23.34
N PRO A 32 0.85 8.05 24.11
CA PRO A 32 -0.51 7.52 23.96
C PRO A 32 -1.64 8.55 24.15
N THR A 33 -1.36 9.67 24.84
CA THR A 33 -2.32 10.76 25.07
C THR A 33 -2.34 11.79 23.93
N TYR A 34 -1.41 11.70 22.97
CA TYR A 34 -1.34 12.62 21.86
C TYR A 34 -2.54 12.40 20.92
N LYS A 35 -3.37 13.44 20.75
CA LYS A 35 -4.49 13.44 19.79
C LYS A 35 -4.03 14.15 18.52
N PRO A 36 -3.86 13.43 17.40
CA PRO A 36 -3.53 14.06 16.13
C PRO A 36 -4.60 15.10 15.72
N PRO A 37 -4.23 16.16 15.00
CA PRO A 37 -5.19 17.15 14.50
C PRO A 37 -6.25 16.55 13.58
N ALA A 38 -7.42 17.18 13.49
CA ALA A 38 -8.49 16.78 12.57
C ALA A 38 -7.96 16.75 11.11
N GLY A 39 -8.12 15.61 10.44
CA GLY A 39 -7.60 15.37 9.09
C GLY A 39 -6.23 14.68 9.02
N PHE A 40 -5.64 14.29 10.16
CA PHE A 40 -4.44 13.46 10.15
C PHE A 40 -4.73 12.07 9.58
N ARG A 41 -4.17 11.79 8.39
CA ARG A 41 -4.10 10.44 7.83
C ARG A 41 -2.66 9.93 7.96
N PRO A 42 -2.43 8.80 8.64
CA PRO A 42 -1.11 8.18 8.70
C PRO A 42 -0.54 7.97 7.30
N VAL A 43 0.77 8.18 7.14
CA VAL A 43 1.44 7.89 5.87
C VAL A 43 1.43 6.37 5.65
N LEU A 44 0.69 5.91 4.64
CA LEU A 44 0.75 4.52 4.20
C LEU A 44 2.15 4.26 3.62
N LYS A 45 2.89 3.33 4.24
CA LYS A 45 4.19 2.89 3.73
C LYS A 45 3.97 1.75 2.74
N GLU A 46 4.30 1.99 1.48
CA GLU A 46 4.26 0.98 0.43
C GLU A 46 5.67 0.41 0.18
N LEU A 47 5.78 -0.92 0.12
CA LEU A 47 7.02 -1.62 -0.22
C LEU A 47 6.81 -2.44 -1.50
N LYS A 48 7.67 -2.24 -2.50
CA LYS A 48 7.66 -3.02 -3.74
C LYS A 48 8.71 -4.12 -3.66
N ILE A 49 8.25 -5.37 -3.64
CA ILE A 49 9.11 -6.56 -3.62
C ILE A 49 9.00 -7.26 -4.97
N TYR A 50 10.15 -7.46 -5.63
CA TYR A 50 10.20 -8.16 -6.91
C TYR A 50 10.29 -9.67 -6.71
N ILE A 51 9.46 -10.42 -7.43
CA ILE A 51 9.50 -11.90 -7.40
C ILE A 51 10.60 -12.37 -8.35
N PRO A 52 11.56 -13.22 -7.90
CA PRO A 52 12.69 -13.69 -8.70
C PRO A 52 12.27 -14.79 -9.68
N THR A 53 11.49 -14.45 -10.70
CA THR A 53 11.01 -15.41 -11.71
C THR A 53 12.09 -15.83 -12.72
N LYS A 54 13.13 -15.02 -12.89
CA LYS A 54 14.25 -15.31 -13.81
C LYS A 54 15.20 -16.38 -13.24
N GLU A 55 15.43 -16.35 -11.94
CA GLU A 55 16.32 -17.29 -11.25
C GLU A 55 15.65 -18.66 -11.05
N TYR A 56 14.32 -18.67 -10.86
CA TYR A 56 13.55 -19.89 -10.60
C TYR A 56 12.33 -20.00 -11.53
N PRO A 57 12.53 -20.31 -12.83
CA PRO A 57 11.45 -20.31 -13.83
C PRO A 57 10.41 -21.43 -13.64
N GLY A 58 10.66 -22.43 -12.80
CA GLY A 58 9.71 -23.51 -12.48
C GLY A 58 8.87 -23.29 -11.22
N GLN A 59 9.16 -22.26 -10.42
CA GLN A 59 8.53 -22.06 -9.12
C GLN A 59 7.30 -21.16 -9.20
N ASN A 60 6.16 -21.61 -8.68
CA ASN A 60 4.93 -20.82 -8.63
C ASN A 60 4.85 -19.98 -7.35
N PHE A 61 5.59 -18.88 -7.29
CA PHE A 61 5.59 -17.96 -6.15
C PHE A 61 4.20 -17.35 -5.88
N VAL A 62 3.46 -16.99 -6.93
CA VAL A 62 2.11 -16.41 -6.79
C VAL A 62 1.17 -17.40 -6.12
N GLY A 63 1.19 -18.66 -6.56
CA GLY A 63 0.41 -19.73 -5.96
C GLY A 63 0.79 -20.02 -4.50
N LEU A 64 2.08 -19.92 -4.17
CA LEU A 64 2.59 -20.11 -2.82
C LEU A 64 2.14 -18.98 -1.87
N ILE A 65 2.23 -17.72 -2.32
CA ILE A 65 1.82 -16.53 -1.56
C ILE A 65 0.29 -16.51 -1.33
N LEU A 66 -0.50 -16.83 -2.37
CA LEU A 66 -1.95 -16.87 -2.23
C LEU A 66 -2.41 -18.07 -1.41
N GLY A 67 -1.84 -19.24 -1.65
CA GLY A 67 -2.31 -20.50 -1.11
C GLY A 67 -3.71 -20.91 -1.62
N PRO A 68 -4.25 -22.04 -1.15
CA PRO A 68 -5.59 -22.48 -1.53
C PRO A 68 -6.64 -21.44 -1.14
N ARG A 69 -7.46 -21.03 -2.11
CA ARG A 69 -8.51 -20.00 -1.97
C ARG A 69 -8.02 -18.63 -1.46
N GLY A 70 -6.73 -18.33 -1.50
CA GLY A 70 -6.19 -17.06 -0.96
C GLY A 70 -6.04 -17.05 0.56
N ASN A 71 -6.17 -18.22 1.23
CA ASN A 71 -6.11 -18.28 2.69
C ASN A 71 -4.74 -17.85 3.25
N ASN A 72 -3.65 -18.14 2.54
CA ASN A 72 -2.31 -17.78 3.00
C ASN A 72 -2.10 -16.26 2.94
N GLN A 73 -2.52 -15.62 1.84
CA GLN A 73 -2.52 -14.16 1.71
C GLN A 73 -3.31 -13.50 2.84
N LYS A 74 -4.58 -13.91 3.05
CA LYS A 74 -5.42 -13.34 4.11
C LYS A 74 -4.80 -13.47 5.50
N ARG A 75 -4.16 -14.61 5.77
CA ARG A 75 -3.45 -14.83 7.03
C ARG A 75 -2.25 -13.88 7.16
N MET A 76 -1.43 -13.75 6.13
CA MET A 76 -0.29 -12.82 6.14
C MET A 76 -0.73 -11.36 6.32
N GLU A 77 -1.83 -10.96 5.68
CA GLU A 77 -2.41 -9.61 5.85
C GLU A 77 -2.90 -9.39 7.28
N ALA A 78 -3.56 -10.38 7.89
CA ALA A 78 -4.01 -10.30 9.28
C ALA A 78 -2.87 -10.28 10.30
N GLU A 79 -1.83 -11.09 10.10
CA GLU A 79 -0.66 -11.16 11.00
C GLU A 79 0.20 -9.90 10.93
N THR A 80 0.34 -9.30 9.74
CA THR A 80 1.20 -8.11 9.53
C THR A 80 0.45 -6.78 9.66
N GLY A 81 -0.87 -6.80 9.54
CA GLY A 81 -1.69 -5.59 9.41
C GLY A 81 -1.44 -4.82 8.10
N ALA A 82 -0.74 -5.42 7.14
CA ALA A 82 -0.45 -4.82 5.85
C ALA A 82 -1.37 -5.38 4.76
N ARG A 83 -1.67 -4.57 3.75
CA ARG A 83 -2.40 -5.00 2.54
C ARG A 83 -1.40 -5.55 1.52
N ILE A 84 -1.54 -6.81 1.11
CA ILE A 84 -0.63 -7.47 0.17
C ILE A 84 -1.29 -7.51 -1.20
N ILE A 85 -0.69 -6.84 -2.20
CA ILE A 85 -1.22 -6.78 -3.57
C ILE A 85 -0.18 -7.33 -4.54
N ILE A 86 -0.52 -8.42 -5.24
CA ILE A 86 0.32 -8.97 -6.31
C ILE A 86 0.00 -8.25 -7.62
N ARG A 87 1.03 -7.71 -8.28
CA ARG A 87 0.92 -6.98 -9.56
C ARG A 87 1.94 -7.50 -10.57
N GLY A 88 1.63 -7.41 -11.86
CA GLY A 88 2.54 -7.74 -12.96
C GLY A 88 2.16 -8.99 -13.76
N LYS A 89 3.05 -9.38 -14.68
CA LYS A 89 2.84 -10.52 -15.58
C LYS A 89 2.79 -11.82 -14.77
N GLY A 90 1.69 -12.58 -14.89
CA GLY A 90 1.45 -13.80 -14.11
C GLY A 90 0.66 -13.62 -12.80
N ALA A 91 0.29 -12.38 -12.43
CA ALA A 91 -0.55 -12.13 -11.25
C ALA A 91 -2.02 -12.57 -11.45
N HIS A 92 -2.50 -12.56 -12.70
CA HIS A 92 -3.85 -12.99 -13.05
C HIS A 92 -3.79 -14.30 -13.84
N LYS A 93 -4.57 -15.29 -13.39
CA LYS A 93 -4.88 -16.47 -14.20
C LYS A 93 -5.94 -16.07 -15.22
N GLU A 94 -5.68 -16.34 -16.50
CA GLU A 94 -6.63 -16.12 -17.58
C GLU A 94 -8.00 -16.74 -17.23
N GLY A 95 -9.06 -15.93 -17.25
CA GLY A 95 -10.44 -16.36 -16.97
C GLY A 95 -11.08 -15.85 -15.68
N ARG A 96 -10.37 -15.15 -14.77
CA ARG A 96 -11.03 -14.42 -13.67
C ARG A 96 -11.20 -12.95 -14.03
N THR A 97 -12.42 -12.58 -14.45
CA THR A 97 -12.86 -11.18 -14.49
C THR A 97 -12.61 -10.56 -13.11
N GLN A 98 -11.83 -9.48 -13.05
CA GLN A 98 -11.66 -8.70 -11.83
C GLN A 98 -13.04 -8.24 -11.37
N ARG A 99 -13.51 -8.73 -10.21
CA ARG A 99 -14.45 -7.93 -9.44
C ARG A 99 -13.68 -6.69 -9.03
N LYS A 100 -14.08 -5.54 -9.56
CA LYS A 100 -13.70 -4.26 -9.01
C LYS A 100 -14.18 -4.29 -7.56
N GLU A 101 -13.27 -4.51 -6.62
CA GLU A 101 -13.54 -4.11 -5.24
C GLU A 101 -13.43 -2.60 -5.26
N ASP A 102 -14.60 -1.97 -5.33
CA ASP A 102 -14.79 -0.54 -5.18
C ASP A 102 -14.06 -0.09 -3.92
N GLY A 103 -13.11 0.82 -4.10
CA GLY A 103 -12.54 1.58 -2.99
C GLY A 103 -13.60 2.53 -2.45
N SER A 104 -14.53 2.01 -1.66
CA SER A 104 -15.30 2.81 -0.71
C SER A 104 -14.54 2.82 0.61
N ASP A 105 -13.57 3.72 0.72
CA ASP A 105 -13.08 4.21 2.02
C ASP A 105 -13.34 5.71 2.06
N ASP A 106 -14.63 6.06 2.18
CA ASP A 106 -15.08 7.36 2.71
C ASP A 106 -15.10 7.27 4.23
N GLN A 107 -14.06 7.79 4.88
CA GLN A 107 -14.13 8.75 5.99
C GLN A 107 -12.72 9.33 6.26
#